data_AF-W0DJY7-F1
#
_entry.id   AF-W0DJY7-F1
#
_cell.length_a   1.000
_cell.length_b   1.000
_cell.length_c   1.000
_cell.angle_alpha   90.00
_cell.angle_beta   90.00
_cell.angle_gamma   90.00
#
_symmetry.space_group_name_H-M   'P 1'
#
loop_
_entity.id
_entity.type
_entity.pdbx_description
1 polymer ?
#
loop_
_entity_poly.entity_id
_entity_poly.type
_entity_poly.pdbx_seq_one_letter_code
_entity_poly.pdbx_strand_id
1 'polypeptide(L)'
;MPRLTKDEWAEARALREGAGLPFSEIAERMGVDRAAVSRRAKKEQWDDGQNVAVAIQKKVTEKLTRIVTPSDPVKKAEAIDAEAARRAGVIDKHRDELEAARVMARAAKENHQNVGDQIPADIHDPMERAQALLSMKRGAFEDLKAAKIHVETLKLIQEGERKAWGLDMPVDLSALTDEQLAALASGRMPV
;
A
#
# COMPACT_ATOMS: atom_id res chain seq x y z
N MET A 1 44.28 -31.43 20.64
CA MET A 1 43.22 -30.73 19.88
C MET A 1 43.84 -30.09 18.65
N PRO A 2 43.24 -30.23 17.45
CA PRO A 2 43.69 -29.52 16.27
C PRO A 2 43.74 -28.01 16.56
N ARG A 3 44.86 -27.38 16.21
CA ARG A 3 45.02 -25.92 16.36
C ARG A 3 44.50 -25.29 15.07
N LEU A 4 43.27 -24.78 15.12
CA LEU A 4 42.73 -23.98 14.02
C LEU A 4 43.65 -22.78 13.74
N THR A 5 43.83 -22.52 12.46
CA THR A 5 44.49 -21.35 11.89
C THR A 5 43.68 -20.08 12.18
N LYS A 6 44.29 -18.92 11.92
CA LYS A 6 43.64 -17.62 12.12
C LYS A 6 42.41 -17.46 11.22
N ASP A 7 42.46 -18.00 10.00
CA ASP A 7 41.40 -17.89 9.02
C ASP A 7 40.21 -18.79 9.37
N GLU A 8 40.46 -19.99 9.87
CA GLU A 8 39.40 -20.87 10.39
C GLU A 8 38.72 -20.26 11.62
N TRP A 9 39.46 -19.58 12.50
CA TRP A 9 38.82 -18.85 13.61
C TRP A 9 37.98 -17.65 13.13
N ALA A 10 38.37 -16.99 12.05
CA ALA A 10 37.59 -15.91 11.44
C ALA A 10 36.29 -16.45 10.81
N GLU A 11 36.34 -17.62 10.18
CA GLU A 11 35.16 -18.32 9.67
C GLU A 11 34.22 -18.75 10.81
N ALA A 12 34.77 -19.30 11.90
CA ALA A 12 33.99 -19.68 13.09
C ALA A 12 33.26 -18.46 13.71
N ARG A 13 33.92 -17.29 13.70
CA ARG A 13 33.31 -16.02 14.13
C ARG A 13 32.20 -15.58 13.18
N ALA A 14 32.41 -15.66 11.87
CA ALA A 14 31.39 -15.31 10.88
C ALA A 14 30.14 -16.21 10.98
N LEU A 15 30.31 -17.50 11.26
CA LEU A 15 29.21 -18.43 11.52
C LEU A 15 28.41 -18.05 12.78
N ARG A 16 29.09 -17.52 13.80
CA ARG A 16 28.44 -17.06 15.04
C ARG A 16 27.72 -15.72 14.83
N GLU A 17 28.44 -14.70 14.37
CA GLU A 17 27.96 -13.31 14.30
C GLU A 17 27.06 -13.06 13.09
N GLY A 18 27.28 -13.76 11.97
CA GLY A 18 26.51 -13.59 10.74
C GLY A 18 25.32 -14.54 10.61
N ALA A 19 25.49 -15.82 10.94
CA ALA A 19 24.44 -16.84 10.82
C ALA A 19 23.74 -17.17 12.14
N GLY A 20 24.21 -16.65 13.28
CA GLY A 20 23.59 -16.86 14.59
C GLY A 20 23.72 -18.29 15.13
N LEU A 21 24.65 -19.10 14.60
CA LEU A 21 24.76 -20.51 14.95
C LEU A 21 25.19 -20.71 16.43
N PRO A 22 24.69 -21.75 17.11
CA PRO A 22 25.10 -22.08 18.47
C PRO A 22 26.54 -22.62 18.49
N PHE A 23 27.26 -22.40 19.61
CA PHE A 23 28.66 -22.84 19.74
C PHE A 23 28.87 -24.35 19.57
N SER A 24 27.84 -25.19 19.80
CA SER A 24 27.90 -26.64 19.57
C SER A 24 28.02 -26.96 18.08
N GLU A 25 27.23 -26.29 17.24
CA GLU A 25 27.21 -26.51 15.79
C GLU A 25 28.48 -25.96 15.12
N ILE A 26 28.99 -24.84 15.62
CA ILE A 26 30.30 -24.29 15.19
C ILE A 26 31.43 -25.26 15.57
N ALA A 27 31.35 -25.86 16.76
CA ALA A 27 32.35 -26.82 17.24
C ALA A 27 32.39 -28.09 16.39
N GLU A 28 31.22 -28.64 16.03
CA GLU A 28 31.11 -29.78 15.11
C GLU A 28 31.67 -29.46 13.72
N ARG A 29 31.30 -28.31 13.16
CA ARG A 29 31.71 -27.91 11.81
C ARG A 29 33.21 -27.65 11.69
N MET A 30 33.81 -27.13 12.75
CA MET A 30 35.24 -26.82 12.80
C MET A 30 36.08 -27.93 13.43
N GLY A 31 35.48 -29.06 13.82
CA GLY A 31 36.19 -30.20 14.40
C GLY A 31 36.92 -29.87 15.72
N VAL A 32 36.37 -28.95 16.52
CA VAL A 32 36.96 -28.48 17.79
C VAL A 32 36.01 -28.68 18.96
N ASP A 33 36.55 -28.57 20.17
CA ASP A 33 35.76 -28.66 21.39
C ASP A 33 34.89 -27.40 21.61
N ARG A 34 33.63 -27.58 22.04
CA ARG A 34 32.70 -26.48 22.32
C ARG A 34 33.25 -25.48 23.34
N ALA A 35 33.96 -25.94 24.37
CA ALA A 35 34.56 -25.06 25.35
C ALA A 35 35.77 -24.30 24.79
N ALA A 36 36.43 -24.79 23.74
CA ALA A 36 37.42 -24.02 23.00
C ALA A 36 36.77 -22.83 22.26
N VAL A 37 35.66 -23.08 21.54
CA VAL A 37 34.89 -22.02 20.87
C VAL A 37 34.36 -21.00 21.88
N SER A 38 33.78 -21.45 23.00
CA SER A 38 33.25 -20.55 24.04
C SER A 38 34.33 -19.69 24.70
N ARG A 39 35.50 -20.26 25.03
CA ARG A 39 36.63 -19.50 25.59
C ARG A 39 37.16 -18.47 24.61
N ARG A 40 37.23 -18.83 23.32
CA ARG A 40 37.67 -17.91 22.26
C ARG A 40 36.67 -16.77 22.08
N ALA A 41 35.38 -17.10 21.97
CA ALA A 41 34.29 -16.13 21.85
C ALA A 41 34.27 -15.15 23.03
N LYS A 42 34.49 -15.63 24.28
CA LYS A 42 34.61 -14.74 25.46
C LYS A 42 35.84 -13.84 25.39
N LYS A 43 36.99 -14.38 24.97
CA LYS A 43 38.25 -13.63 24.86
C LYS A 43 38.18 -12.54 23.79
N GLU A 44 37.51 -12.82 22.68
CA GLU A 44 37.40 -11.93 21.52
C GLU A 44 36.06 -11.20 21.44
N GLN A 45 35.20 -11.37 22.45
CA GLN A 45 33.90 -10.74 22.59
C GLN A 45 33.02 -10.90 21.33
N TRP A 46 32.83 -12.15 20.90
CA TRP A 46 31.98 -12.43 19.74
C TRP A 46 30.51 -12.14 20.03
N ASP A 47 29.83 -11.49 19.08
CA ASP A 47 28.39 -11.23 19.14
C ASP A 47 27.59 -12.53 18.93
N ASP A 48 26.35 -12.60 19.41
CA ASP A 48 25.52 -13.81 19.30
C ASP A 48 24.75 -13.95 17.98
N GLY A 49 24.87 -12.95 17.10
CA GLY A 49 24.25 -12.91 15.78
C GLY A 49 22.73 -12.75 15.81
N GLN A 50 22.09 -12.76 16.98
CA GLN A 50 20.65 -12.52 17.10
C GLN A 50 20.31 -11.07 16.73
N ASN A 51 21.22 -10.14 17.02
CA ASN A 51 21.03 -8.73 16.69
C ASN A 51 21.00 -8.48 15.17
N VAL A 52 21.78 -9.24 14.39
CA VAL A 52 21.78 -9.17 12.92
C VAL A 52 20.53 -9.81 12.34
N ALA A 53 20.10 -10.97 12.85
CA ALA A 53 18.86 -11.62 12.43
C ALA A 53 17.61 -10.76 12.73
N VAL A 54 17.57 -10.13 13.91
CA VAL A 54 16.52 -9.18 14.30
C VAL A 54 16.58 -7.92 13.44
N ALA A 55 17.76 -7.38 13.15
CA ALA A 55 17.92 -6.22 12.25
C ALA A 55 17.51 -6.55 10.80
N ILE A 56 17.76 -7.76 10.33
CA ILE A 56 17.33 -8.25 9.01
C ILE A 56 15.81 -8.40 9.00
N GLN A 57 15.21 -9.06 9.99
CA GLN A 57 13.74 -9.18 10.06
C GLN A 57 13.07 -7.82 10.17
N LYS A 58 13.63 -6.89 10.96
CA LYS A 58 13.17 -5.51 11.02
C LYS A 58 13.26 -4.84 9.65
N LYS A 59 14.39 -4.92 8.95
CA LYS A 59 14.52 -4.38 7.57
C LYS A 59 13.63 -5.05 6.54
N VAL A 60 13.37 -6.36 6.68
CA VAL A 60 12.44 -7.09 5.81
C VAL A 60 11.04 -6.56 6.05
N THR A 61 10.61 -6.43 7.30
CA THR A 61 9.34 -5.80 7.66
C THR A 61 9.28 -4.36 7.16
N GLU A 62 10.30 -3.52 7.39
CA GLU A 62 10.37 -2.14 6.88
C GLU A 62 10.27 -2.06 5.35
N LYS A 63 10.86 -3.01 4.62
CA LYS A 63 10.73 -3.08 3.15
C LYS A 63 9.39 -3.63 2.68
N LEU A 64 8.80 -4.58 3.42
CA LEU A 64 7.51 -5.19 3.09
C LEU A 64 6.33 -4.28 3.45
N THR A 65 6.47 -3.46 4.50
CA THR A 65 5.43 -2.56 5.04
C THR A 65 5.66 -1.10 4.67
N ARG A 66 6.85 -0.73 4.17
CA ARG A 66 7.31 0.64 3.90
C ARG A 66 7.35 1.55 5.14
N ILE A 67 7.32 0.99 6.36
CA ILE A 67 7.34 1.74 7.62
C ILE A 67 8.63 1.43 8.36
N VAL A 68 9.41 2.46 8.64
CA VAL A 68 10.50 2.43 9.61
C VAL A 68 9.89 2.43 11.01
N THR A 69 10.12 1.42 11.84
CA THR A 69 9.64 1.42 13.24
C THR A 69 10.39 2.51 14.01
N PRO A 70 9.77 3.66 14.35
CA PRO A 70 10.49 4.75 14.98
C PRO A 70 10.45 4.55 16.49
N SER A 71 11.61 4.33 17.11
CA SER A 71 11.78 4.40 18.57
C SER A 71 11.81 5.85 19.10
N ASP A 72 11.55 6.84 18.24
CA ASP A 72 11.68 8.27 18.46
C ASP A 72 10.32 8.96 18.25
N PRO A 73 9.77 9.67 19.27
CA PRO A 73 8.50 10.38 19.17
C PRO A 73 8.40 11.35 18.00
N VAL A 74 9.51 12.01 17.61
CA VAL A 74 9.51 12.96 16.48
C VAL A 74 9.28 12.22 15.17
N LYS A 75 9.99 11.12 14.95
CA LYS A 75 9.83 10.28 13.74
C LYS A 75 8.47 9.61 13.68
N LYS A 76 7.86 9.30 14.84
CA LYS A 76 6.48 8.80 14.91
C LYS A 76 5.49 9.88 14.44
N ALA A 77 5.64 11.13 14.89
CA ALA A 77 4.80 12.24 14.44
C ALA A 77 4.94 12.49 12.93
N GLU A 78 6.17 12.53 12.41
CA GLU A 78 6.43 12.69 10.96
C GLU A 78 5.79 11.55 10.13
N ALA A 79 5.87 10.31 10.61
CA ALA A 79 5.26 9.16 9.94
C ALA A 79 3.72 9.26 9.92
N ILE A 80 3.11 9.72 11.02
CA ILE A 80 1.67 9.96 11.11
C ILE A 80 1.26 11.07 10.14
N ASP A 81 1.96 12.20 10.13
CA ASP A 81 1.65 13.33 9.24
C ASP A 81 1.79 12.93 7.77
N ALA A 82 2.82 12.16 7.43
CA ALA A 82 3.01 11.65 6.07
C ALA A 82 1.88 10.70 5.64
N GLU A 83 1.39 9.85 6.54
CA GLU A 83 0.25 8.96 6.26
C GLU A 83 -1.07 9.73 6.15
N ALA A 84 -1.29 10.71 7.04
CA ALA A 84 -2.45 11.60 6.98
C ALA A 84 -2.49 12.37 5.65
N ALA A 85 -1.34 12.88 5.18
CA ALA A 85 -1.24 13.58 3.90
C ALA A 85 -1.58 12.66 2.72
N ARG A 86 -1.12 11.38 2.72
CA ARG A 86 -1.48 10.40 1.69
C ARG A 86 -2.98 10.15 1.65
N ARG A 87 -3.60 9.93 2.81
CA ARG A 87 -5.05 9.70 2.94
C ARG A 87 -5.87 10.92 2.52
N ALA A 88 -5.42 12.12 2.88
CA ALA A 88 -6.04 13.37 2.43
C ALA A 88 -6.00 13.48 0.90
N GLY A 89 -4.87 13.14 0.27
CA GLY A 89 -4.75 13.13 -1.18
C GLY A 89 -5.72 12.18 -1.89
N VAL A 90 -6.02 11.02 -1.30
CA VAL A 90 -7.07 10.11 -1.82
C VAL A 90 -8.44 10.77 -1.77
N ILE A 91 -8.78 11.43 -0.67
CA ILE A 91 -10.06 12.12 -0.51
C ILE A 91 -10.19 13.28 -1.51
N ASP A 92 -9.14 14.06 -1.71
CA ASP A 92 -9.16 15.18 -2.65
C ASP A 92 -9.30 14.68 -4.09
N LYS A 93 -8.55 13.64 -4.47
CA LYS A 93 -8.75 12.95 -5.76
C LYS A 93 -10.21 12.51 -5.93
N HIS A 94 -10.82 11.90 -4.92
CA HIS A 94 -12.22 11.44 -5.01
C HIS A 94 -13.20 12.59 -5.23
N ARG A 95 -12.94 13.76 -4.63
CA ARG A 95 -13.76 14.97 -4.83
C ARG A 95 -13.65 15.47 -6.26
N ASP A 96 -12.44 15.53 -6.81
CA ASP A 96 -12.19 15.99 -8.17
C ASP A 96 -12.84 15.05 -9.20
N GLU A 97 -12.66 13.74 -9.04
CA GLU A 97 -13.28 12.72 -9.90
C GLU A 97 -14.82 12.78 -9.82
N LEU A 98 -15.37 13.01 -8.64
CA LEU A 98 -16.81 13.13 -8.46
C LEU A 98 -17.35 14.38 -9.17
N GLU A 99 -16.64 15.50 -9.13
CA GLU A 99 -17.07 16.70 -9.87
C GLU A 99 -16.97 16.48 -11.38
N ALA A 100 -15.92 15.83 -11.87
CA ALA A 100 -15.82 15.45 -13.28
C ALA A 100 -16.99 14.55 -13.72
N ALA A 101 -17.35 13.55 -12.91
CA ALA A 101 -18.48 12.68 -13.18
C ALA A 101 -19.83 13.44 -13.17
N ARG A 102 -19.99 14.43 -12.27
CA ARG A 102 -21.16 15.32 -12.26
C ARG A 102 -21.25 16.17 -13.51
N VAL A 103 -20.14 16.73 -13.98
CA VAL A 103 -20.09 17.50 -15.23
C VAL A 103 -20.51 16.62 -16.41
N MET A 104 -19.95 15.40 -16.52
CA MET A 104 -20.34 14.45 -17.57
C MET A 104 -21.83 14.11 -17.53
N ALA A 105 -22.38 13.79 -16.35
CA ALA A 105 -23.79 13.45 -16.21
C ALA A 105 -24.72 14.63 -16.53
N ARG A 106 -24.33 15.86 -16.15
CA ARG A 106 -25.07 17.08 -16.49
C ARG A 106 -25.07 17.31 -18.00
N ALA A 107 -23.91 17.21 -18.66
CA ALA A 107 -23.80 17.38 -20.11
C ALA A 107 -24.64 16.36 -20.88
N ALA A 108 -24.60 15.08 -20.51
CA ALA A 108 -25.41 14.04 -21.13
C ALA A 108 -26.92 14.31 -20.96
N LYS A 109 -27.34 14.77 -19.77
CA LYS A 109 -28.72 15.16 -19.50
C LYS A 109 -29.15 16.36 -20.35
N GLU A 110 -28.34 17.41 -20.39
CA GLU A 110 -28.61 18.62 -21.16
C GLU A 110 -28.73 18.30 -22.66
N ASN A 111 -27.81 17.51 -23.21
CA ASN A 111 -27.87 17.03 -24.58
C ASN A 111 -29.19 16.30 -24.86
N HIS A 112 -29.57 15.34 -24.00
CA HIS A 112 -30.82 14.61 -24.16
C HIS A 112 -32.06 15.51 -24.08
N GLN A 113 -32.08 16.52 -23.21
CA GLN A 113 -33.19 17.48 -23.10
C GLN A 113 -33.31 18.34 -24.36
N ASN A 114 -32.19 18.87 -24.85
CA ASN A 114 -32.15 19.91 -25.88
C ASN A 114 -31.93 19.36 -27.30
N VAL A 115 -31.87 18.04 -27.50
CA VAL A 115 -31.59 17.44 -28.81
C VAL A 115 -32.59 17.84 -29.91
N GLY A 116 -33.81 18.26 -29.54
CA GLY A 116 -34.79 18.78 -30.50
C GLY A 116 -34.42 20.13 -31.09
N ASP A 117 -33.67 20.94 -30.34
CA ASP A 117 -33.17 22.24 -30.79
C ASP A 117 -31.97 22.10 -31.74
N GLN A 118 -31.36 20.92 -31.78
CA GLN A 118 -30.20 20.59 -32.61
C GLN A 118 -30.59 20.05 -34.00
N ILE A 119 -31.88 19.87 -34.28
CA ILE A 119 -32.32 19.39 -35.59
C ILE A 119 -31.98 20.47 -36.64
N PRO A 120 -31.27 20.11 -37.73
CA PRO A 120 -30.94 21.04 -38.80
C PRO A 120 -32.17 21.80 -39.33
N ALA A 121 -32.01 23.11 -39.54
CA ALA A 121 -33.11 24.00 -39.91
C ALA A 121 -33.60 23.81 -41.35
N ASP A 122 -32.78 23.19 -42.19
CA ASP A 122 -33.06 22.83 -43.59
C ASP A 122 -33.96 21.59 -43.72
N ILE A 123 -34.14 20.81 -42.66
CA ILE A 123 -35.11 19.70 -42.63
C ILE A 123 -36.52 20.26 -42.39
N HIS A 124 -37.24 20.48 -43.49
CA HIS A 124 -38.61 21.00 -43.50
C HIS A 124 -39.70 19.91 -43.49
N ASP A 125 -39.41 18.72 -44.04
CA ASP A 125 -40.39 17.64 -44.10
C ASP A 125 -40.70 17.11 -42.67
N PRO A 126 -41.98 17.08 -42.24
CA PRO A 126 -42.33 16.66 -40.89
C PRO A 126 -41.95 15.21 -40.55
N MET A 127 -41.99 14.30 -41.51
CA MET A 127 -41.65 12.89 -41.31
C MET A 127 -40.14 12.72 -41.16
N GLU A 128 -39.36 13.36 -42.03
CA GLU A 128 -37.90 13.38 -41.96
C GLU A 128 -37.44 14.01 -40.64
N ARG A 129 -38.07 15.11 -40.22
CA ARG A 129 -37.79 15.79 -38.94
C ARG A 129 -38.06 14.88 -37.74
N ALA A 130 -39.16 14.13 -37.76
CA ALA A 130 -39.50 13.18 -36.71
C ALA A 130 -38.52 12.00 -36.64
N GLN A 131 -38.08 11.47 -37.78
CA GLN A 131 -37.08 10.40 -37.85
C GLN A 131 -35.71 10.87 -37.35
N ALA A 132 -35.28 12.07 -37.75
CA ALA A 132 -34.05 12.69 -37.28
C ALA A 132 -34.08 12.87 -35.75
N LEU A 133 -35.15 13.45 -35.21
CA LEU A 133 -35.33 13.60 -33.77
C LEU A 133 -35.27 12.27 -33.02
N LEU A 134 -35.95 11.24 -33.52
CA LEU A 134 -35.94 9.91 -32.90
C LEU A 134 -34.53 9.32 -32.86
N SER A 135 -33.79 9.41 -33.97
CA SER A 135 -32.41 8.94 -34.06
C SER A 135 -31.49 9.68 -33.08
N MET A 136 -31.58 11.00 -33.04
CA MET A 136 -30.75 11.81 -32.15
C MET A 136 -31.11 11.60 -30.67
N LYS A 137 -32.41 11.46 -30.33
CA LYS A 137 -32.87 11.11 -28.98
C LYS A 137 -32.30 9.76 -28.53
N ARG A 138 -32.23 8.77 -29.42
CA ARG A 138 -31.60 7.47 -29.12
C ARG A 138 -30.11 7.63 -28.84
N GLY A 139 -29.38 8.39 -29.66
CA GLY A 139 -27.97 8.69 -29.42
C GLY A 139 -27.73 9.36 -28.06
N ALA A 140 -28.46 10.44 -27.77
CA ALA A 140 -28.33 11.14 -26.49
C ALA A 140 -28.75 10.28 -25.28
N PHE A 141 -29.63 9.29 -25.47
CA PHE A 141 -29.97 8.32 -24.44
C PHE A 141 -28.83 7.32 -24.18
N GLU A 142 -28.08 6.91 -25.20
CA GLU A 142 -26.87 6.11 -25.00
C GLU A 142 -25.79 6.89 -24.24
N ASP A 143 -25.64 8.19 -24.49
CA ASP A 143 -24.74 9.05 -23.71
C ASP A 143 -25.12 9.09 -22.22
N LEU A 144 -26.42 9.17 -21.92
CA LEU A 144 -26.92 9.09 -20.54
C LEU A 144 -26.59 7.75 -19.87
N LYS A 145 -26.71 6.64 -20.60
CA LYS A 145 -26.31 5.32 -20.08
C LYS A 145 -24.80 5.25 -19.84
N ALA A 146 -23.99 5.77 -20.77
CA ALA A 146 -22.55 5.81 -20.61
C ALA A 146 -22.15 6.62 -19.38
N ALA A 147 -22.74 7.80 -19.17
CA ALA A 147 -22.52 8.62 -17.98
C ALA A 147 -22.92 7.87 -16.69
N LYS A 148 -24.06 7.19 -16.68
CA LYS A 148 -24.47 6.35 -15.53
C LYS A 148 -23.43 5.27 -15.23
N ILE A 149 -23.01 4.51 -16.23
CA ILE A 149 -22.03 3.41 -16.07
C ILE A 149 -20.71 3.96 -15.53
N HIS A 150 -20.28 5.12 -16.02
CA HIS A 150 -19.06 5.78 -15.54
C HIS A 150 -19.17 6.16 -14.06
N VAL A 151 -20.28 6.78 -13.64
CA VAL A 151 -20.53 7.12 -12.22
C VAL A 151 -20.56 5.88 -11.33
N GLU A 152 -21.16 4.77 -11.78
CA GLU A 152 -21.19 3.51 -11.03
C GLU A 152 -19.80 2.87 -10.93
N THR A 153 -19.03 2.93 -12.00
CA THR A 153 -17.65 2.43 -12.02
C THR A 153 -16.76 3.25 -11.09
N LEU A 154 -16.90 4.58 -11.12
CA LEU A 154 -16.18 5.47 -10.21
C LEU A 154 -16.53 5.15 -8.75
N LYS A 155 -17.82 4.96 -8.43
CA LYS A 155 -18.25 4.55 -7.10
C LYS A 155 -17.55 3.26 -6.64
N LEU A 156 -17.48 2.24 -7.49
CA LEU A 156 -16.82 0.96 -7.16
C LEU A 156 -15.32 1.15 -6.90
N ILE A 157 -14.64 1.95 -7.73
CA ILE A 157 -13.22 2.26 -7.57
C ILE A 157 -12.99 2.99 -6.23
N GLN A 158 -13.79 4.03 -5.96
CA GLN A 158 -13.66 4.82 -4.75
C GLN A 158 -13.95 3.97 -3.50
N GLU A 159 -14.99 3.13 -3.51
CA GLU A 159 -15.24 2.18 -2.42
C GLU A 159 -14.07 1.23 -2.18
N GLY A 160 -13.44 0.72 -3.24
CA GLY A 160 -12.24 -0.11 -3.15
C GLY A 160 -11.05 0.64 -2.54
N GLU A 161 -10.79 1.86 -3.00
CA GLU A 161 -9.73 2.71 -2.48
C GLU A 161 -9.99 3.08 -1.01
N ARG A 162 -11.21 3.49 -0.64
CA ARG A 162 -11.55 3.84 0.74
C ARG A 162 -11.36 2.66 1.70
N LYS A 163 -11.69 1.44 1.28
CA LYS A 163 -11.43 0.21 2.05
C LYS A 163 -9.93 -0.07 2.17
N ALA A 164 -9.16 0.05 1.07
CA ALA A 164 -7.72 -0.17 1.09
C ALA A 164 -6.97 0.83 1.98
N TRP A 165 -7.46 2.07 2.07
CA TRP A 165 -6.87 3.14 2.89
C TRP A 165 -7.49 3.26 4.29
N GLY A 166 -8.43 2.37 4.65
CA GLY A 166 -9.10 2.38 5.95
C GLY A 166 -9.87 3.67 6.25
N LEU A 167 -10.42 4.33 5.22
CA LEU A 167 -11.13 5.61 5.35
C LEU A 167 -12.57 5.45 5.87
N ASP A 168 -13.13 4.24 5.79
CA ASP A 168 -14.51 3.92 6.21
C ASP A 168 -14.60 3.29 7.61
N MET A 169 -13.47 3.01 8.25
CA MET A 169 -13.42 2.53 9.63
C MET A 169 -13.05 3.70 10.55
N PRO A 170 -13.93 4.11 11.48
CA PRO A 170 -13.49 4.93 12.61
C PRO A 170 -12.60 4.04 13.48
N VAL A 171 -11.31 4.06 13.19
CA VAL A 171 -10.32 3.34 13.99
C VAL A 171 -10.07 4.17 15.24
N ASP A 172 -10.53 3.68 16.40
CA ASP A 172 -10.10 4.22 17.67
C ASP A 172 -8.62 3.87 17.88
N LEU A 173 -7.76 4.79 17.46
CA LEU A 173 -6.31 4.66 17.55
C LEU A 173 -5.83 4.51 18.99
N SER A 174 -6.63 4.95 19.98
CA SER A 174 -6.28 4.84 21.40
C SER A 174 -6.48 3.43 21.97
N ALA A 175 -7.26 2.59 21.29
CA ALA A 175 -7.55 1.21 21.67
C ALA A 175 -6.70 0.17 20.92
N LEU A 176 -5.89 0.59 19.95
CA LEU A 176 -5.06 -0.31 19.15
C LEU A 176 -3.71 -0.61 19.83
N THR A 177 -3.27 -1.86 19.71
CA THR A 177 -1.91 -2.23 20.11
C THR A 177 -0.88 -1.59 19.18
N ASP A 178 0.38 -1.47 19.63
CA ASP A 178 1.48 -0.96 18.78
C ASP A 178 1.63 -1.76 17.48
N GLU A 179 1.29 -3.05 17.51
CA GLU A 179 1.33 -3.94 16.36
C GLU A 179 0.17 -3.67 15.38
N GLN A 180 -1.03 -3.38 15.91
CA GLN A 180 -2.19 -2.99 15.10
C GLN A 180 -2.03 -1.57 14.53
N LEU A 181 -1.41 -0.64 15.27
CA LEU A 181 -1.05 0.69 14.77
C LEU A 181 -0.03 0.60 13.63
N ALA A 182 0.96 -0.29 13.75
CA ALA A 182 1.92 -0.56 12.68
C ALA A 182 1.25 -1.19 11.44
N ALA A 183 0.27 -2.08 11.62
CA ALA A 183 -0.53 -2.63 10.53
C ALA A 183 -1.37 -1.54 9.83
N LEU A 184 -2.00 -0.64 10.59
CA LEU A 184 -2.81 0.45 10.04
C LEU A 184 -2.00 1.42 9.20
N ALA A 185 -0.82 1.80 9.68
CA ALA A 185 0.10 2.67 8.97
C ALA A 185 0.67 2.01 7.70
N SER A 186 0.51 0.69 7.54
CA SER A 186 0.91 -0.08 6.35
C SER A 186 -0.21 -0.26 5.33
N GLY A 187 -1.36 0.40 5.55
CA GLY A 187 -2.55 0.25 4.70
C GLY A 187 -3.23 -1.11 4.87
N ARG A 188 -2.95 -1.85 5.95
CA ARG A 188 -3.64 -3.09 6.27
C ARG A 188 -4.66 -2.83 7.37
N MET A 189 -5.85 -3.39 7.18
CA MET A 189 -6.87 -3.42 8.23
C MET A 189 -6.37 -4.29 9.38
N PRO A 190 -6.44 -3.81 10.63
CA PRO A 190 -6.16 -4.63 11.80
C PRO A 190 -7.33 -5.61 11.92
N VAL A 191 -7.02 -6.91 11.96
CA VAL A 191 -8.00 -7.95 12.27
C VAL A 191 -8.06 -8.14 13.78
#